data_AF-A0A8T3BFB0-F1
#
_entry.id   AF-A0A8T3BFB0-F1
#
_cell.length_a   1.000
_cell.length_b   1.000
_cell.length_c   1.000
_cell.angle_alpha   90.00
_cell.angle_beta   90.00
_cell.angle_gamma   90.00
#
_symmetry.space_group_name_H-M   'P 1'
#
loop_
_entity.id
_entity.type
_entity.pdbx_description
1 polymer ?
#
loop_
_entity_poly.entity_id
_entity_poly.type
_entity_poly.pdbx_seq_one_letter_code
_entity_poly.pdbx_strand_id
1 'polypeptide(L)'
;MSTFELYRRSTIGMCLTETLDEMVSNGTLNPELAIQVLVQFDKGHLHTYRFCDNVWTFILRDATFKNEECQENVGRVKIVACDSKLLAQS
;
A
#
# COMPACT_ATOMS: atom_id res chain seq x y z
N MET A 1 -17.90 -8.43 -11.09
CA MET A 1 -16.56 -7.80 -11.07
C MET A 1 -16.75 -6.36 -10.63
N SER A 2 -16.38 -6.06 -9.39
CA SER A 2 -16.46 -4.73 -8.82
C SER A 2 -15.46 -3.81 -9.53
N THR A 3 -15.90 -2.59 -9.85
CA THR A 3 -15.17 -1.52 -10.55
C THR A 3 -13.80 -1.18 -9.92
N PHE A 4 -13.55 -1.65 -8.69
CA PHE A 4 -12.42 -1.30 -7.86
C PHE A 4 -11.18 -2.20 -8.07
N GLU A 5 -11.34 -3.44 -8.56
CA GLU A 5 -10.18 -4.29 -8.93
C GLU A 5 -9.45 -3.80 -10.19
N LEU A 6 -10.07 -2.89 -10.95
CA LEU A 6 -9.50 -2.37 -12.20
C LEU A 6 -8.21 -1.58 -11.94
N TYR A 7 -8.11 -0.87 -10.82
CA TYR A 7 -6.91 -0.11 -10.47
C TYR A 7 -5.75 -1.02 -10.08
N ARG A 8 -6.00 -2.21 -9.53
CA ARG A 8 -4.95 -3.21 -9.25
C ARG A 8 -4.26 -3.71 -10.51
N ARG A 9 -4.96 -3.68 -11.66
CA ARG A 9 -4.41 -4.04 -12.98
C ARG A 9 -3.63 -2.92 -13.66
N SER A 10 -3.67 -1.70 -13.11
CA SER A 10 -2.83 -0.60 -13.60
C SER A 10 -1.38 -0.78 -13.15
N THR A 11 -0.42 -0.14 -13.83
CA THR A 11 1.00 -0.23 -13.47
C THR A 11 1.25 0.07 -12.00
N ILE A 12 0.57 1.08 -11.43
CA ILE A 12 0.70 1.43 -10.01
C ILE A 12 0.08 0.38 -9.09
N GLY A 13 -1.05 -0.23 -9.48
CA GLY A 13 -1.67 -1.30 -8.73
C GLY A 13 -0.83 -2.58 -8.72
N MET A 14 -0.17 -2.91 -9.83
CA MET A 14 0.74 -4.04 -9.92
C MET A 14 1.98 -3.81 -9.05
N CYS A 15 2.65 -2.65 -9.16
CA CYS A 15 3.81 -2.35 -8.31
C CYS A 15 3.47 -2.35 -6.82
N LEU A 16 2.29 -1.83 -6.43
CA LEU A 16 1.82 -1.89 -5.05
C LEU A 16 1.59 -3.33 -4.59
N THR A 17 0.96 -4.16 -5.42
CA THR A 17 0.69 -5.57 -5.11
C THR A 17 2.00 -6.35 -4.99
N GLU A 18 2.93 -6.19 -5.93
CA GLU A 18 4.25 -6.82 -5.91
C GLU A 18 5.04 -6.45 -4.63
N THR A 19 5.02 -5.16 -4.25
CA THR A 19 5.67 -4.70 -3.02
C THR A 19 5.06 -5.34 -1.78
N LEU A 20 3.73 -5.40 -1.71
CA LEU A 20 3.02 -5.98 -0.57
C LEU A 20 3.25 -7.50 -0.47
N ASP A 21 3.24 -8.20 -1.60
CA ASP A 21 3.53 -9.64 -1.67
C ASP A 21 4.96 -9.95 -1.20
N GLU A 22 5.94 -9.14 -1.59
CA GLU A 22 7.31 -9.27 -1.11
C GLU A 22 7.41 -9.03 0.41
N MET A 23 6.73 -8.02 0.94
CA MET A 23 6.71 -7.73 2.38
C MET A 23 6.07 -8.87 3.18
N VAL A 24 5.03 -9.50 2.63
CA VAL A 24 4.38 -10.68 3.22
C VAL A 24 5.31 -11.90 3.17
N SER A 25 5.94 -12.15 2.02
CA SER A 25 6.90 -13.24 1.83
C SER A 25 8.10 -13.13 2.78
N ASN A 26 8.55 -11.91 3.04
CA ASN A 26 9.67 -11.63 3.95
C ASN A 26 9.25 -11.63 5.43
N GLY A 27 7.98 -11.90 5.75
CA GLY A 27 7.44 -11.87 7.11
C GLY A 27 7.43 -10.49 7.76
N THR A 28 7.68 -9.43 6.98
CA THR A 28 7.72 -8.04 7.45
C THR A 28 6.32 -7.46 7.63
N LEU A 29 5.34 -8.00 6.90
CA LEU A 29 3.95 -7.56 6.92
C LEU A 29 3.00 -8.76 7.03
N ASN A 30 1.98 -8.67 7.90
CA ASN A 30 0.92 -9.68 7.94
C ASN A 30 0.13 -9.64 6.61
N PRO A 31 -0.14 -10.78 5.95
CA PRO A 31 -1.04 -10.88 4.81
C PRO A 31 -2.34 -10.08 4.92
N GLU A 32 -2.97 -10.06 6.10
CA GLU A 32 -4.22 -9.33 6.33
C GLU A 32 -4.03 -7.81 6.19
N LEU A 33 -2.90 -7.30 6.66
CA LEU A 33 -2.57 -5.87 6.59
C LEU A 33 -2.24 -5.46 5.14
N ALA A 34 -1.58 -6.33 4.37
CA ALA A 34 -1.38 -6.13 2.93
C ALA A 34 -2.70 -6.00 2.17
N ILE A 35 -3.66 -6.88 2.46
CA ILE A 35 -5.00 -6.83 1.86
C ILE A 35 -5.70 -5.51 2.21
N GLN A 36 -5.56 -5.01 3.44
CA GLN A 36 -6.15 -3.74 3.82
C GLN A 36 -5.58 -2.55 3.05
N VAL A 37 -4.26 -2.55 2.79
CA VAL A 37 -3.62 -1.50 1.98
C VAL A 37 -4.20 -1.49 0.56
N LEU A 38 -4.37 -2.67 -0.05
CA LEU A 38 -5.02 -2.79 -1.36
C LEU A 38 -6.48 -2.32 -1.32
N VAL A 39 -7.23 -2.64 -0.27
CA VAL A 39 -8.61 -2.14 -0.08
C VAL A 39 -8.66 -0.62 0.04
N GLN A 40 -7.69 0.02 0.68
CA GLN A 40 -7.63 1.48 0.77
C GLN A 40 -7.21 2.14 -0.55
N PHE A 41 -6.30 1.50 -1.28
CA PHE A 41 -5.93 1.90 -2.63
C PHE A 41 -7.15 1.86 -3.57
N ASP A 42 -7.93 0.78 -3.51
CA ASP A 42 -9.15 0.56 -4.29
C ASP A 42 -10.25 1.59 -3.98
N LYS A 43 -10.31 2.13 -2.75
CA LYS A 43 -11.27 3.17 -2.36
C LYS A 43 -10.97 4.55 -2.97
N GLY A 44 -9.83 4.72 -3.65
CA GLY A 44 -9.52 5.97 -4.36
C GLY A 44 -9.14 7.15 -3.44
N HIS A 45 -8.79 6.90 -2.18
CA HIS A 45 -8.33 7.93 -1.23
C HIS A 45 -6.87 8.36 -1.45
N LEU A 46 -6.23 7.88 -2.52
CA LEU A 46 -4.87 8.26 -2.90
C LEU A 46 -4.88 9.67 -3.49
N HIS A 47 -4.27 10.62 -2.78
CA HIS A 47 -4.19 12.00 -3.20
C HIS A 47 -3.03 12.26 -4.17
N THR A 48 -1.85 11.72 -3.86
CA THR A 48 -0.68 11.77 -4.75
C THR A 48 0.30 10.65 -4.40
N TYR A 49 1.13 10.27 -5.37
CA TYR A 49 2.20 9.30 -5.19
C TYR A 49 3.49 9.79 -5.85
N ARG A 50 4.63 9.28 -5.38
CA ARG A 50 5.95 9.50 -5.98
C ARG A 50 6.75 8.21 -5.87
N PHE A 51 7.45 7.88 -6.95
CA PHE A 51 8.51 6.89 -6.94
C PHE A 51 9.83 7.55 -7.33
N CYS A 52 10.84 7.43 -6.48
CA CYS A 52 12.16 7.99 -6.71
C CYS A 52 13.18 7.18 -5.88
N ASP A 53 14.33 6.86 -6.47
CA ASP A 53 15.41 6.10 -5.82
C ASP A 53 14.95 4.80 -5.15
N ASN A 54 14.06 4.06 -5.82
CA ASN A 54 13.47 2.82 -5.30
C ASN A 54 12.65 3.00 -4.01
N VAL A 55 12.22 4.23 -3.72
CA VAL A 55 11.33 4.57 -2.63
C VAL A 55 10.00 5.05 -3.17
N TRP A 56 8.95 4.32 -2.80
CA TRP A 56 7.58 4.76 -2.98
C TRP A 56 7.15 5.67 -1.84
N THR A 57 6.49 6.77 -2.18
CA THR A 57 5.81 7.65 -1.24
C THR A 57 4.37 7.81 -1.68
N PHE A 58 3.42 7.47 -0.80
CA PHE A 58 2.00 7.65 -1.01
C PHE A 58 1.46 8.67 -0.02
N ILE A 59 0.61 9.58 -0.51
CA ILE A 59 -0.14 10.51 0.34
C ILE A 59 -1.61 10.19 0.18
N LEU A 60 -2.26 9.79 1.26
CA LEU A 60 -3.69 9.58 1.36
C LEU A 60 -4.34 10.74 2.09
N ARG A 61 -5.57 11.08 1.73
CA ARG A 61 -6.43 12.02 2.48
C ARG A 61 -7.68 11.29 2.94
N ASP A 62 -8.18 11.67 4.12
CA ASP A 62 -9.41 11.14 4.71
C ASP A 62 -9.43 9.60 4.78
N ALA A 63 -8.30 9.03 5.23
CA ALA A 63 -8.09 7.59 5.29
C ALA A 63 -8.71 7.01 6.56
N THR A 64 -9.34 5.84 6.45
CA THR A 64 -9.86 5.08 7.60
C THR A 64 -9.02 3.82 7.79
N PHE A 65 -8.39 3.69 8.95
CA PHE A 65 -7.66 2.48 9.36
C PHE A 65 -8.56 1.65 10.27
N LYS A 66 -8.67 0.35 10.00
CA LYS A 66 -9.54 -0.53 10.79
C LYS A 66 -8.82 -1.82 11.13
N ASN A 67 -8.64 -2.12 12.42
CA ASN A 67 -8.25 -3.43 12.91
C ASN A 67 -9.46 -4.11 13.60
N GLU A 68 -9.32 -5.36 14.04
CA GLU A 68 -10.35 -6.10 14.78
C GLU A 68 -10.82 -5.36 16.06
N GLU A 69 -9.94 -4.56 16.65
CA GLU A 69 -10.19 -3.86 17.92
C GLU A 69 -10.49 -2.36 17.75
N CYS A 70 -10.15 -1.74 16.61
CA CYS A 70 -10.22 -0.28 16.47
C CYS A 70 -10.52 0.18 15.05
N GLN A 71 -11.20 1.33 14.92
CA GLN A 71 -11.40 2.02 13.66
C GLN A 71 -11.12 3.51 13.85
N GLU A 72 -10.10 4.00 13.16
CA GLU A 72 -9.61 5.38 13.28
C GLU A 72 -9.68 6.10 11.93
N ASN A 73 -10.13 7.35 11.96
CA ASN A 73 -10.18 8.22 10.78
C ASN A 73 -9.04 9.24 10.85
N VAL A 74 -8.22 9.28 9.81
CA VAL A 74 -7.03 10.12 9.74
C VAL A 74 -7.12 11.01 8.51
N GLY A 75 -7.18 12.33 8.72
CA GLY A 75 -7.35 13.30 7.63
C GLY A 75 -6.21 13.29 6.60
N ARG A 76 -4.99 12.89 6.99
CA ARG A 76 -3.87 12.73 6.05
C ARG A 76 -2.88 11.68 6.53
N VAL A 77 -2.49 10.80 5.61
CA VAL A 77 -1.43 9.80 5.86
C VAL A 77 -0.37 9.87 4.78
N LYS A 78 0.90 9.74 5.20
CA LYS A 78 2.05 9.55 4.31
C LYS A 78 2.63 8.17 4.56
N ILE A 79 2.65 7.32 3.54
CA ILE A 79 3.29 6.01 3.57
C ILE A 79 4.57 6.10 2.74
N VAL A 80 5.70 5.66 3.31
CA VAL A 80 7.00 5.56 2.61
C VAL A 80 7.42 4.10 2.62
N ALA A 81 7.64 3.50 1.46
CA ALA A 81 8.04 2.11 1.29
C ALA A 81 9.31 2.05 0.44
N CYS A 82 10.36 1.42 0.94
CA CYS A 82 11.60 1.21 0.19
C CYS A 82 11.60 -0.20 -0.40
N ASP A 83 12.17 -0.35 -1.60
CA ASP A 83 12.45 -1.67 -2.17
C ASP A 83 13.46 -2.42 -1.30
N SER A 84 13.02 -3.53 -0.72
CA SER A 84 13.81 -4.36 0.18
C SER A 84 14.94 -5.14 -0.50
N LYS A 85 14.91 -5.27 -1.85
CA LYS A 85 15.96 -5.97 -2.61
C LYS A 85 17.32 -5.29 -2.54
N LEU A 86 17.38 -4.01 -2.16
CA LEU A 86 18.62 -3.26 -1.95
C LEU A 86 19.30 -3.55 -0.60
N LEU A 87 18.56 -4.08 0.38
CA LEU A 87 19.11 -4.39 1.71
C LEU A 87 19.71 -5.80 1.79
N ALA A 88 19.39 -6.67 0.82
CA ALA A 88 19.88 -8.04 0.76
C ALA A 88 21.23 -8.19 0.01
N GLN A 89 21.88 -7.09 -0.39
CA GLN A 89 23.17 -7.08 -1.10
C GLN A 89 24.33 -6.44 -0.32
N SER A 90 24.20 -6.22 0.99
CA SER A 90 25.29 -5.73 1.86
C SER A 90 25.82 -6.80 2.80
#